data_AF-A0A7C4TNH6-F1
#
_entry.id   AF-A0A7C4TNH6-F1
#
_cell.length_a   1.000
_cell.length_b   1.000
_cell.length_c   1.000
_cell.angle_alpha   90.00
_cell.angle_beta   90.00
_cell.angle_gamma   90.00
#
_symmetry.space_group_name_H-M   'P 1'
#
loop_
_entity.id
_entity.type
_entity.pdbx_description
1 polymer ?
#
loop_
_entity_poly.entity_id
_entity_poly.type
_entity_poly.pdbx_seq_one_letter_code
_entity_poly.pdbx_strand_id
1 'polypeptide(L)' 'AGLNYANFGCANQRNFAAMVSNPADLLGPRTETPAASEKRDSQWDKYVRGESTISKKQEEERVKGLAGN' A
#
# COMPACT_ATOMS: atom_id res chain seq x y z
N ALA A 1 -23.68 -32.57 1.55
CA ALA A 1 -24.11 -32.19 0.18
C ALA A 1 -23.93 -30.69 0.03
N GLY A 2 -23.23 -30.26 -1.01
CA GLY A 2 -22.61 -28.92 -1.11
C GLY A 2 -23.59 -27.74 -1.12
N LEU A 3 -23.16 -26.64 -0.51
CA LEU A 3 -23.86 -25.35 -0.55
C LEU A 3 -23.86 -24.81 -1.99
N ASN A 4 -25.04 -24.71 -2.59
CA ASN A 4 -25.22 -24.04 -3.88
C ASN A 4 -25.36 -22.53 -3.63
N TYR A 5 -24.28 -21.78 -3.86
CA TYR A 5 -24.33 -20.33 -3.82
C TYR A 5 -25.03 -19.81 -5.08
N ALA A 6 -26.18 -19.14 -4.91
CA ALA A 6 -27.08 -18.72 -5.99
C ALA A 6 -26.39 -17.90 -7.10
N ASN A 7 -25.27 -17.22 -6.79
CA ASN A 7 -24.53 -16.38 -7.73
C ASN A 7 -23.10 -16.86 -8.00
N PHE A 8 -22.74 -18.10 -7.67
CA PHE A 8 -21.36 -18.58 -7.81
C PHE A 8 -20.84 -18.42 -9.24
N GLY A 9 -21.59 -18.87 -10.24
CA GLY A 9 -21.17 -18.78 -11.66
C GLY A 9 -20.95 -17.34 -12.12
N CYS A 10 -21.91 -16.45 -11.85
CA CYS A 10 -21.83 -15.04 -12.22
C CYS A 10 -20.70 -14.31 -11.47
N ALA A 11 -20.51 -14.59 -10.18
CA ALA A 11 -19.46 -14.00 -9.37
C ALA A 11 -18.07 -14.43 -9.85
N ASN A 12 -17.88 -15.73 -10.17
CA ASN A 12 -16.61 -16.23 -10.69
C ASN A 12 -16.27 -15.58 -12.05
N GLN A 13 -17.22 -15.54 -12.99
CA GLN A 13 -16.99 -14.93 -14.30
C GLN A 13 -16.67 -13.43 -14.18
N ARG A 14 -17.41 -12.70 -13.34
CA ARG A 14 -17.17 -11.27 -13.10
C ARG A 14 -15.82 -10.99 -12.46
N ASN A 15 -15.46 -11.75 -11.43
CA ASN A 15 -14.19 -11.58 -10.73
C ASN A 15 -13.01 -11.94 -11.64
N PHE A 16 -13.15 -12.99 -12.46
CA PHE A 16 -12.15 -13.34 -13.45
C PHE A 16 -11.98 -12.25 -14.51
N ALA A 17 -13.08 -11.72 -15.06
CA ALA A 17 -13.02 -10.61 -16.00
C ALA A 17 -12.39 -9.34 -15.40
N ALA A 18 -12.58 -9.08 -14.10
CA ALA A 18 -11.93 -7.96 -13.41
C ALA A 18 -10.40 -8.15 -13.30
N MET A 19 -9.93 -9.39 -13.08
CA MET A 19 -8.50 -9.71 -13.09
C MET A 19 -7.89 -9.57 -14.49
N VAL A 20 -8.66 -9.88 -15.54
CA VAL A 20 -8.24 -9.75 -16.96
C VAL A 20 -8.79 -8.47 -17.59
N SER A 21 -8.92 -7.40 -16.80
CA SER A 21 -9.51 -6.13 -17.26
C SER A 21 -8.76 -5.50 -18.45
N ASN A 22 -7.46 -5.80 -18.58
CA ASN A 22 -6.67 -5.47 -19.77
C ASN A 22 -6.11 -6.76 -20.41
N PRO A 23 -6.60 -7.18 -21.58
CA PRO A 23 -6.13 -8.41 -22.23
C PRO A 23 -4.68 -8.33 -22.72
N ALA A 24 -4.13 -7.13 -22.93
CA ALA A 24 -2.75 -6.95 -23.37
C ALA A 24 -1.72 -7.46 -22.34
N ASP A 25 -2.10 -7.54 -21.06
CA ASP A 25 -1.24 -8.03 -19.98
C ASP A 25 -0.87 -9.51 -20.13
N LEU A 26 -1.66 -10.27 -20.89
CA LEU A 26 -1.37 -11.67 -21.19
C LEU A 26 -0.26 -11.83 -22.24
N LEU A 27 0.02 -10.77 -23.01
CA LEU A 27 1.04 -10.76 -24.05
C LEU A 27 2.41 -10.36 -23.50
N GLY A 28 2.44 -9.67 -22.35
CA GLY A 28 3.68 -9.31 -21.69
C GLY A 28 3.51 -8.28 -20.57
N PRO A 29 4.60 -7.98 -19.84
CA PRO A 29 4.60 -6.94 -18.82
C PRO A 29 4.25 -5.57 -19.41
N ARG A 30 3.55 -4.75 -18.63
CA ARG A 30 3.30 -3.36 -18.99
C ARG A 30 4.60 -2.55 -18.93
N THR A 31 4.60 -1.43 -19.65
CA THR A 31 5.65 -0.43 -19.52
C THR A 31 5.48 0.26 -18.17
N GLU A 32 6.45 0.10 -17.28
CA GLU A 32 6.42 0.71 -15.96
C GLU A 32 7.27 1.99 -15.94
N THR A 33 6.88 2.96 -15.12
CA THR A 33 7.74 4.10 -14.80
C THR A 33 8.80 3.69 -13.78
N PRO A 34 9.99 4.31 -13.80
CA PRO A 34 10.99 4.07 -12.75
C PRO A 34 10.41 4.28 -11.36
N ALA A 35 10.82 3.45 -10.40
CA ALA A 35 10.38 3.59 -9.03
C ALA A 35 10.92 4.88 -8.42
N ALA A 36 10.04 5.70 -7.84
CA ALA A 36 10.44 6.79 -6.95
C ALA A 36 11.19 6.21 -5.73
N SER A 37 12.50 6.47 -5.62
CA SER A 37 13.38 5.90 -4.59
C SER A 37 13.79 6.88 -3.50
N GLU A 38 13.48 8.16 -3.66
CA GLU A 38 14.06 9.27 -2.88
C GLU A 38 13.84 9.06 -1.37
N LYS A 39 12.63 8.66 -0.98
CA LYS A 39 12.33 8.36 0.43
C LYS A 39 13.06 7.12 0.93
N ARG A 40 13.17 6.06 0.13
CA ARG A 40 13.91 4.84 0.50
C ARG A 40 15.39 5.15 0.70
N ASP A 41 15.98 5.92 -0.21
CA ASP A 41 17.39 6.31 -0.15
C ASP A 41 17.65 7.13 1.13
N SER A 42 16.79 8.12 1.41
CA SER A 42 16.90 8.91 2.65
C SER A 42 16.78 8.08 3.93
N GLN A 43 15.96 7.02 3.89
CA GLN A 43 15.73 6.15 5.04
C GLN A 43 16.88 5.16 5.23
N TRP A 44 17.42 4.68 4.11
CA TRP A 44 18.59 3.83 4.05
C TRP A 44 19.83 4.54 4.58
N ASP A 45 20.07 5.78 4.17
CA ASP A 45 21.20 6.59 4.66
C ASP A 45 21.15 6.78 6.19
N LYS A 46 19.95 6.97 6.75
CA LYS A 46 19.77 7.04 8.22
C LYS A 46 20.06 5.70 8.86
N TYR A 47 19.54 4.62 8.29
CA TYR A 47 19.79 3.26 8.78
C TYR A 47 21.28 2.92 8.80
N VAL A 48 22.00 3.18 7.71
CA VAL A 48 23.45 2.95 7.60
C VAL A 48 24.25 3.78 8.62
N ARG A 49 23.81 5.01 8.90
CA ARG A 49 24.43 5.88 9.92
C ARG A 49 23.98 5.57 11.36
N GLY A 50 23.06 4.64 11.56
CA GLY A 50 22.47 4.34 12.87
C GLY A 50 21.56 5.45 13.42
N GLU A 51 21.07 6.34 12.57
CA GLU A 51 20.16 7.42 12.94
C GLU A 51 18.71 6.94 13.01
N SER A 52 17.91 7.60 13.86
CA SER A 52 16.48 7.28 13.96
C SER A 52 15.77 7.48 12.62
N THR A 53 15.05 6.44 12.19
CA THR A 53 14.21 6.46 11.00
C THR A 53 12.83 7.02 11.26
N ILE A 54 12.45 7.16 12.53
CA ILE A 54 11.13 7.61 12.97
C ILE A 54 11.04 9.13 12.88
N SER A 55 9.86 9.65 12.56
CA SER A 55 9.57 11.08 12.61
C SER A 55 9.85 11.65 14.00
N LYS A 56 10.54 12.79 14.06
CA LYS A 56 10.69 13.55 15.31
C LYS A 56 9.38 14.24 15.62
N LYS A 57 8.79 13.95 16.77
CA LYS A 57 7.62 14.67 17.28
C LYS A 57 8.05 16.04 17.78
N GLN A 58 7.36 17.10 17.36
CA GLN A 58 7.62 18.46 17.82
C GLN A 58 6.86 18.71 19.14
N GLU A 59 7.44 19.49 20.05
CA GLU A 59 6.83 19.78 21.35
C GLU A 59 5.48 20.52 21.19
N GLU A 60 5.31 21.29 20.12
CA GLU A 60 4.06 21.97 19.77
C GLU A 60 2.93 21.02 19.35
N GLU A 61 3.27 19.80 18.90
CA GLU A 61 2.29 18.74 18.61
C GLU A 61 1.80 18.05 19.89
N ARG A 62 2.46 18.31 21.02
CA ARG A 62 2.01 17.86 22.33
C ARG A 62 0.83 18.74 22.75
N VAL A 63 -0.38 18.18 22.72
CA VAL A 63 -1.52 18.77 23.41
C VAL A 63 -1.13 18.96 24.87
N LYS A 64 -0.96 20.21 25.31
CA LYS A 64 -0.83 20.56 26.72
C LYS A 64 -2.17 20.24 27.38
N GLY A 65 -2.29 19.01 27.87
CA GLY A 65 -3.41 18.61 28.71
C GLY A 65 -3.56 19.61 29.84
N LEU A 66 -4.78 20.12 29.99
CA LEU A 66 -5.17 21.12 30.98
C LEU A 66 -4.67 20.70 32.37
N ALA A 67 -3.69 21.43 32.89
CA ALA A 67 -3.33 21.43 34.30
C ALA A 67 -4.00 22.65 34.95
N GLY A 68 -4.89 22.39 35.92
CA GLY A 68 -5.61 23.39 36.73
C GLY A 68 -6.97 23.76 36.13
N ASN A 69 -8.11 23.47 36.77
CA ASN A 69 -8.43 23.55 38.20
C ASN A 69 -9.19 22.30 38.67
#